data_AF-A0A554KGY0-F1
#
_entry.id   AF-A0A554KGY0-F1
#
_cell.length_a   1.000
_cell.length_b   1.000
_cell.length_c   1.000
_cell.angle_alpha   90.00
_cell.angle_beta   90.00
_cell.angle_gamma   90.00
#
_symmetry.space_group_name_H-M   'P 1'
#
loop_
_entity.id
_entity.type
_entity.pdbx_description
1 polymer ?
#
loop_
_entity_poly.entity_id
_entity_poly.type
_entity_poly.pdbx_seq_one_letter_code
_entity_poly.pdbx_strand_id
1 'polypeptide(L)'
;MRVRSKEFSWDHAMEMAENMLHMARVLAPMEQEHQRLQRKLKEFPKGFHLEGKGYSCGICYGSCSQEETWYDQYGLKCMECQAAVDRGEIPASLVKDRESYYSSWEIERAFNVDRHAVRRWAKAGVIKARIVKHLHHQDTQLFLLEDNKDTLPPRKMVEHYSRSEHMPDGTTKLHTEYWYQHVDPYKYLKGYKIMDQLQVVNGQLQAKPKEK
;
A
#
# COMPACT_ATOMS: atom_id res chain seq x y z
N MET A 1 -20.39 -22.12 22.93
CA MET A 1 -20.86 -21.20 21.88
C MET A 1 -22.26 -21.65 21.48
N ARG A 2 -23.32 -21.01 21.98
CA ARG A 2 -24.70 -21.34 21.55
C ARG A 2 -24.91 -20.68 20.20
N VAL A 3 -24.92 -21.47 19.13
CA VAL A 3 -25.50 -21.04 17.85
C VAL A 3 -26.98 -20.78 18.16
N ARG A 4 -27.39 -19.52 18.25
CA ARG A 4 -28.81 -19.17 18.17
C ARG A 4 -29.22 -19.55 16.74
N SER A 5 -29.77 -20.74 16.55
CA SER A 5 -30.50 -21.06 15.33
C SER A 5 -31.70 -20.12 15.28
N LYS A 6 -31.56 -18.98 14.60
CA LYS A 6 -32.75 -18.31 14.07
C LYS A 6 -33.44 -19.34 13.19
N GLU A 7 -34.75 -19.53 13.35
CA GLU A 7 -35.52 -20.39 12.47
C GLU A 7 -35.22 -19.97 11.02
N PHE A 8 -34.77 -20.93 10.23
CA PHE A 8 -34.44 -20.72 8.83
C PHE A 8 -35.76 -20.66 8.06
N SER A 9 -36.20 -19.46 7.71
CA SER A 9 -37.41 -19.27 6.90
C SER A 9 -37.07 -19.33 5.40
N TRP A 10 -38.05 -19.74 4.59
CA TRP A 10 -37.92 -19.67 3.14
C TRP A 10 -37.67 -18.25 2.64
N ASP A 11 -38.28 -17.24 3.29
CA ASP A 11 -38.03 -15.83 2.97
C ASP A 11 -36.56 -15.45 3.18
N HIS A 12 -35.95 -15.88 4.28
CA HIS A 12 -34.54 -15.62 4.54
C HIS A 12 -33.63 -16.36 3.54
N ALA A 13 -33.99 -17.58 3.16
CA ALA A 13 -33.27 -18.32 2.13
C ALA A 13 -33.32 -17.63 0.76
N MET A 14 -34.48 -17.09 0.39
CA MET A 14 -34.66 -16.34 -0.86
C MET A 14 -33.88 -15.02 -0.84
N GLU A 15 -33.92 -14.27 0.26
CA GLU A 15 -33.10 -13.05 0.43
C GLU A 15 -31.60 -13.34 0.27
N MET A 16 -31.11 -14.44 0.88
CA MET A 16 -29.72 -14.85 0.72
C MET A 16 -29.39 -15.22 -0.73
N ALA A 17 -30.29 -15.93 -1.43
CA ALA A 17 -30.11 -16.30 -2.83
C ALA A 17 -30.08 -15.07 -3.76
N GLU A 18 -30.94 -14.09 -3.51
CA GLU A 18 -30.94 -12.81 -4.23
C GLU A 18 -29.65 -12.03 -3.99
N ASN A 19 -29.18 -11.96 -2.75
CA ASN A 19 -27.91 -11.32 -2.40
C ASN A 19 -26.73 -12.00 -3.12
N MET A 20 -26.70 -13.32 -3.19
CA MET A 20 -25.69 -14.06 -3.96
C MET A 20 -25.76 -13.73 -5.46
N LEU A 21 -26.97 -13.63 -6.03
CA LEU A 21 -27.15 -13.26 -7.43
C LEU A 21 -26.67 -11.83 -7.70
N HIS A 22 -26.92 -10.90 -6.77
CA HIS A 22 -26.42 -9.52 -6.85
C HIS A 22 -24.89 -9.48 -6.79
N MET A 23 -24.25 -10.22 -5.88
CA MET A 23 -22.80 -10.33 -5.83
C MET A 23 -22.24 -10.89 -7.15
N ALA A 24 -22.84 -11.95 -7.69
CA ALA A 24 -22.41 -12.54 -8.96
C ALA A 24 -22.52 -11.54 -10.12
N ARG A 25 -23.56 -10.71 -10.17
CA ARG A 25 -23.73 -9.66 -11.19
C ARG A 25 -22.64 -8.59 -11.13
N VAL A 26 -22.11 -8.28 -9.93
CA VAL A 26 -21.01 -7.33 -9.75
C VAL A 26 -19.66 -7.96 -10.10
N LEU A 27 -19.44 -9.22 -9.69
CA LEU A 27 -18.16 -9.90 -9.87
C LEU A 27 -17.93 -10.41 -11.30
N ALA A 28 -18.99 -10.85 -11.99
CA ALA A 28 -18.85 -11.44 -13.33
C ALA A 28 -18.18 -10.50 -14.36
N PRO A 29 -18.52 -9.20 -14.46
CA PRO A 29 -17.81 -8.27 -15.32
C PRO A 29 -16.34 -8.07 -14.96
N MET A 30 -16.01 -8.06 -13.65
CA MET A 30 -14.62 -7.92 -13.18
C MET A 30 -13.77 -9.12 -13.59
N GLU A 31 -14.32 -10.33 -13.46
CA GLU A 31 -13.67 -11.56 -13.88
C GLU A 31 -13.53 -11.64 -15.41
N GLN A 32 -14.57 -11.25 -16.16
CA GLN A 32 -14.50 -11.18 -17.63
C GLN A 32 -13.37 -10.24 -18.08
N GLU A 33 -13.24 -9.08 -17.44
CA GLU A 33 -12.17 -8.14 -17.73
C GLU A 33 -10.80 -8.70 -17.35
N HIS A 34 -10.68 -9.34 -16.19
CA HIS A 34 -9.45 -10.02 -15.78
C HIS A 34 -9.03 -11.07 -16.82
N GLN A 35 -9.94 -11.93 -17.25
CA GLN A 35 -9.69 -12.94 -18.28
C GLN A 35 -9.31 -12.32 -19.63
N ARG A 36 -9.94 -11.22 -20.02
CA ARG A 36 -9.57 -10.46 -21.22
C ARG A 36 -8.12 -9.97 -21.14
N LEU A 37 -7.71 -9.39 -20.02
CA LEU A 37 -6.33 -8.95 -19.80
C LEU A 37 -5.34 -10.12 -19.82
N GLN A 38 -5.68 -11.26 -19.21
CA GLN A 38 -4.83 -12.45 -19.26
C GLN A 38 -4.67 -13.00 -20.68
N ARG A 39 -5.73 -12.98 -21.50
CA ARG A 39 -5.63 -13.35 -22.93
C ARG A 39 -4.73 -12.38 -23.70
N LYS A 40 -4.93 -11.07 -23.55
CA LYS A 40 -4.06 -10.06 -24.17
C LYS A 40 -2.59 -10.21 -23.73
N LEU A 41 -2.31 -10.56 -22.47
CA LEU A 41 -0.93 -10.81 -22.01
C LEU A 41 -0.30 -12.04 -22.68
N LYS A 42 -1.09 -13.06 -23.05
CA LYS A 42 -0.57 -14.20 -23.82
C LYS A 42 -0.20 -13.80 -25.26
N GLU A 43 -0.97 -12.90 -25.86
CA GLU A 43 -0.72 -12.36 -27.21
C GLU A 43 0.43 -11.33 -27.20
N PHE A 44 0.49 -10.50 -26.17
CA PHE A 44 1.47 -9.42 -25.97
C PHE A 44 2.25 -9.63 -24.66
N PRO A 45 3.18 -10.60 -24.61
CA PRO A 45 3.86 -10.98 -23.36
C PRO A 45 4.74 -9.88 -22.76
N LYS A 46 5.14 -8.88 -23.55
CA LYS A 46 5.89 -7.71 -23.06
C LYS A 46 5.01 -6.64 -22.41
N GLY A 47 3.69 -6.74 -22.57
CA GLY A 47 2.71 -5.77 -22.11
C GLY A 47 2.05 -4.98 -23.25
N PHE A 48 1.03 -4.21 -22.89
CA PHE A 48 0.21 -3.42 -23.80
C PHE A 48 -0.46 -2.23 -23.09
N HIS A 49 -0.92 -1.25 -23.85
CA HIS A 49 -1.72 -0.13 -23.35
C HIS A 49 -3.17 -0.56 -23.07
N LEU A 50 -3.73 -0.10 -21.95
CA LEU A 50 -5.14 -0.31 -21.63
C LEU A 50 -6.02 0.72 -22.34
N GLU A 51 -7.12 0.23 -22.90
CA GLU A 51 -8.18 1.06 -23.46
C GLU A 51 -9.13 1.47 -22.33
N GLY A 52 -9.35 2.77 -22.12
CA GLY A 52 -10.24 3.28 -21.07
C GLY A 52 -9.69 4.52 -20.37
N LYS A 53 -10.41 4.98 -19.35
CA LYS A 53 -10.06 6.16 -18.56
C LYS A 53 -10.14 5.87 -17.06
N GLY A 54 -9.41 6.65 -16.27
CA GLY A 54 -9.49 6.64 -14.82
C GLY A 54 -8.73 5.50 -14.15
N TYR A 55 -7.69 4.97 -14.80
CA TYR A 55 -6.84 3.95 -14.18
C TYR A 55 -5.83 4.59 -13.22
N SER A 56 -5.41 3.83 -12.20
CA SER A 56 -4.39 4.26 -11.23
C SER A 56 -3.13 3.43 -11.38
N CYS A 57 -1.98 4.09 -11.48
CA CYS A 57 -0.70 3.42 -11.56
C CYS A 57 -0.41 2.59 -10.30
N GLY A 58 0.00 1.33 -10.47
CA GLY A 58 0.39 0.45 -9.38
C GLY A 58 1.72 0.78 -8.70
N ILE A 59 2.35 1.92 -8.98
CA ILE A 59 3.58 2.38 -8.32
C ILE A 59 3.33 3.75 -7.70
N CYS A 60 3.08 4.77 -8.52
CA CYS A 60 2.88 6.14 -8.04
C CYS A 60 1.44 6.47 -7.63
N TYR A 61 0.46 5.60 -7.92
CA TYR A 61 -0.98 5.86 -7.75
C TYR A 61 -1.52 7.08 -8.51
N GLY A 62 -0.72 7.67 -9.41
CA GLY A 62 -1.18 8.70 -10.33
C GLY A 62 -2.23 8.16 -11.29
N SER A 63 -3.17 9.02 -11.68
CA SER A 63 -4.15 8.72 -12.72
C SER A 63 -3.44 8.62 -14.07
N CYS A 64 -3.77 7.59 -14.85
CA CYS A 64 -3.28 7.39 -16.22
C CYS A 64 -4.41 6.81 -17.08
N SER A 65 -4.38 7.04 -18.39
CA SER A 65 -5.43 6.58 -19.30
C SER A 65 -4.85 6.29 -20.68
N GLN A 66 -5.45 5.35 -21.40
CA GLN A 66 -5.11 5.07 -22.80
C GLN A 66 -3.59 4.82 -22.99
N GLU A 67 -2.96 5.57 -23.89
CA GLU A 67 -1.54 5.47 -24.24
C GLU A 67 -0.60 5.82 -23.07
N GLU A 68 -1.09 6.44 -22.00
CA GLU A 68 -0.31 6.71 -20.80
C GLU A 68 -0.21 5.50 -19.84
N THR A 69 -0.88 4.40 -20.17
CA THR A 69 -0.89 3.17 -19.36
C THR A 69 0.04 2.11 -19.93
N TRP A 70 0.68 1.32 -19.08
CA TRP A 70 1.39 0.10 -19.48
C TRP A 70 0.99 -1.05 -18.58
N TYR A 71 0.35 -2.07 -19.14
CA TYR A 71 -0.05 -3.27 -18.43
C TYR A 71 0.80 -4.46 -18.88
N ASP A 72 1.51 -5.09 -17.94
CA ASP A 72 2.32 -6.28 -18.19
C ASP A 72 2.04 -7.36 -17.13
N GLN A 73 2.87 -8.41 -17.09
CA GLN A 73 2.75 -9.47 -16.11
C GLN A 73 2.82 -9.01 -14.64
N TYR A 74 3.43 -7.85 -14.35
CA TYR A 74 3.51 -7.27 -13.00
C TYR A 74 2.28 -6.42 -12.68
N GLY A 75 1.58 -5.92 -13.70
CA GLY A 75 0.35 -5.16 -13.58
C GLY A 75 0.48 -3.76 -14.16
N LEU A 76 -0.49 -2.90 -13.82
CA LEU A 76 -0.62 -1.58 -14.42
C LEU A 76 0.42 -0.59 -13.91
N LYS A 77 1.08 0.12 -14.83
CA LYS A 77 1.96 1.26 -14.60
C LYS A 77 1.54 2.45 -15.46
N CYS A 78 1.89 3.67 -15.06
CA CYS A 78 1.90 4.78 -16.01
C CYS A 78 3.20 4.74 -16.83
N MET A 79 3.24 5.40 -17.99
CA MET A 79 4.42 5.39 -18.86
C MET A 79 5.68 5.94 -18.21
N GLU A 80 5.57 6.88 -17.27
CA GLU A 80 6.73 7.41 -16.55
C GLU A 80 7.32 6.38 -15.57
N CYS A 81 6.46 5.65 -14.85
CA CYS A 81 6.90 4.54 -14.00
C CYS A 81 7.42 3.37 -14.84
N GLN A 82 6.81 3.08 -15.99
CA GLN A 82 7.34 2.09 -16.92
C GLN A 82 8.73 2.49 -17.43
N ALA A 83 8.93 3.75 -17.82
CA ALA A 83 10.23 4.22 -18.26
C ALA A 83 11.29 4.15 -17.15
N ALA A 84 10.91 4.37 -15.88
CA ALA A 84 11.82 4.18 -14.74
C ALA A 84 12.19 2.70 -14.53
N VAL A 85 11.26 1.78 -14.78
CA VAL A 85 11.53 0.34 -14.82
C VAL A 85 12.49 -0.01 -15.96
N ASP A 86 12.25 0.51 -17.16
CA ASP A 86 13.08 0.24 -18.34
C ASP A 86 14.52 0.77 -18.17
N ARG A 87 14.68 1.90 -17.46
CA ARG A 87 15.99 2.45 -17.08
C ARG A 87 16.66 1.70 -15.91
N GLY A 88 15.99 0.74 -15.30
CA GLY A 88 16.49 0.00 -14.14
C GLY A 88 16.56 0.81 -12.84
N GLU A 89 15.88 1.97 -12.79
CA GLU A 89 15.82 2.80 -11.58
C GLU A 89 15.02 2.06 -10.50
N ILE A 90 13.93 1.40 -10.86
CA ILE A 90 13.07 0.63 -9.95
C ILE A 90 12.70 -0.72 -10.57
N PRO A 91 12.50 -1.79 -9.77
CA PRO A 91 12.06 -3.07 -10.31
C PRO A 91 10.57 -3.06 -10.67
N ALA A 92 10.20 -3.79 -11.72
CA ALA A 92 8.81 -3.92 -12.16
C ALA A 92 7.91 -4.61 -11.12
N SER A 93 8.52 -5.47 -10.27
CA SER A 93 7.83 -6.25 -9.25
C SER A 93 7.16 -5.41 -8.16
N LEU A 94 7.53 -4.14 -7.99
CA LEU A 94 6.95 -3.24 -6.98
C LEU A 94 5.44 -3.04 -7.12
N VAL A 95 4.88 -3.32 -8.31
CA VAL A 95 3.42 -3.30 -8.53
C VAL A 95 2.73 -4.40 -7.72
N LYS A 96 3.31 -5.61 -7.69
CA LYS A 96 2.75 -6.78 -6.98
C LYS A 96 3.22 -6.86 -5.53
N ASP A 97 4.50 -6.61 -5.32
CA ASP A 97 5.13 -6.77 -4.02
C ASP A 97 5.22 -5.43 -3.29
N ARG A 98 4.08 -4.99 -2.74
CA ARG A 98 4.02 -3.77 -1.93
C ARG A 98 4.78 -3.89 -0.62
N GLU A 99 5.00 -5.10 -0.13
CA GLU A 99 5.71 -5.34 1.12
C GLU A 99 7.22 -5.12 1.02
N SER A 100 7.77 -5.10 -0.21
CA SER A 100 9.21 -4.94 -0.48
C SER A 100 9.76 -3.52 -0.34
N TYR A 101 8.91 -2.50 -0.13
CA TYR A 101 9.34 -1.11 -0.05
C TYR A 101 8.39 -0.26 0.79
N TYR A 102 8.87 0.92 1.19
CA TYR A 102 8.03 2.00 1.68
C TYR A 102 7.93 3.13 0.65
N SER A 103 6.76 3.74 0.51
CA SER A 103 6.61 5.10 0.00
C SER A 103 6.87 6.12 1.12
N SER A 104 7.07 7.40 0.78
CA SER A 104 7.20 8.45 1.80
C SER A 104 6.01 8.47 2.76
N TRP A 105 4.79 8.31 2.25
CA TRP A 105 3.58 8.26 3.08
C TRP A 105 3.57 7.08 4.04
N GLU A 106 4.09 5.92 3.63
CA GLU A 106 4.16 4.75 4.50
C GLU A 106 5.21 4.93 5.60
N ILE A 107 6.34 5.61 5.32
CA ILE A 107 7.30 5.99 6.38
C ILE A 107 6.65 6.97 7.36
N GLU A 108 5.99 8.01 6.85
CA GLU A 108 5.28 9.00 7.66
C GLU A 108 4.28 8.31 8.60
N ARG A 109 3.45 7.42 8.04
CA ARG A 109 2.43 6.66 8.78
C ARG A 109 3.04 5.64 9.75
N ALA A 110 4.05 4.89 9.35
CA ALA A 110 4.64 3.83 10.17
C ALA A 110 5.37 4.39 11.39
N PHE A 111 6.12 5.49 11.22
CA PHE A 111 6.96 6.04 12.30
C PHE A 111 6.38 7.29 12.96
N ASN A 112 5.17 7.71 12.56
CA ASN A 112 4.52 8.93 13.03
C ASN A 112 5.42 10.16 12.89
N VAL A 113 5.96 10.35 11.70
CA VAL A 113 6.87 11.46 11.36
C VAL A 113 6.33 12.26 10.18
N ASP A 114 6.71 13.53 10.12
CA ASP A 114 6.29 14.40 9.02
C ASP A 114 7.14 14.23 7.75
N ARG A 115 6.59 14.65 6.61
CA ARG A 115 7.24 14.63 5.29
C ARG A 115 8.60 15.33 5.27
N HIS A 116 8.81 16.40 6.04
CA HIS A 116 10.10 17.09 6.08
C HIS A 116 11.16 16.22 6.77
N ALA A 117 10.82 15.50 7.83
CA ALA A 117 11.73 14.53 8.45
C ALA A 117 12.20 13.47 7.45
N VAL A 118 11.25 12.84 6.73
CA VAL A 118 11.57 11.84 5.69
C VAL A 118 12.48 12.42 4.61
N ARG A 119 12.16 13.63 4.11
CA ARG A 119 12.99 14.31 3.11
C ARG A 119 14.40 14.62 3.62
N ARG A 120 14.54 15.02 4.89
CA ARG A 120 15.85 15.26 5.51
C ARG A 120 16.66 13.97 5.58
N TRP A 121 16.06 12.87 6.03
CA TRP A 121 16.73 11.57 6.14
C TRP A 121 17.18 11.05 4.77
N ALA A 122 16.33 11.20 3.74
CA ALA A 122 16.70 10.87 2.38
C ALA A 122 17.88 11.73 1.87
N LYS A 123 17.83 13.05 2.11
CA LYS A 123 18.91 13.98 1.72
C LYS A 123 20.23 13.71 2.47
N ALA A 124 20.15 13.29 3.72
CA ALA A 124 21.31 12.94 4.54
C ALA A 124 21.85 11.53 4.25
N GLY A 125 21.20 10.75 3.38
CA GLY A 125 21.60 9.38 3.07
C GLY A 125 21.34 8.37 4.18
N VAL A 126 20.54 8.72 5.19
CA VAL A 126 20.14 7.80 6.27
C VAL A 126 19.25 6.69 5.70
N ILE A 127 18.30 7.08 4.85
CA ILE A 127 17.49 6.18 4.04
C ILE A 127 17.79 6.45 2.56
N LYS A 128 17.98 5.38 1.79
CA LYS A 128 18.24 5.44 0.35
C LYS A 128 16.91 5.46 -0.40
N ALA A 129 16.64 6.57 -1.08
CA ALA A 129 15.46 6.75 -1.92
C ALA A 129 15.76 6.42 -3.39
N ARG A 130 14.84 5.75 -4.06
CA ARG A 130 14.72 5.70 -5.52
C ARG A 130 13.62 6.66 -5.95
N ILE A 131 13.91 7.52 -6.91
CA ILE A 131 13.01 8.61 -7.30
C ILE A 131 12.54 8.39 -8.73
N VAL A 132 11.23 8.29 -8.92
CA VAL A 132 10.59 8.36 -10.23
C VAL A 132 10.16 9.80 -10.47
N LYS A 133 10.73 10.43 -11.50
CA LYS A 133 10.37 11.79 -11.90
C LYS A 133 9.08 11.77 -12.71
N HIS A 134 8.23 12.76 -12.43
CA HIS A 134 6.94 12.91 -13.09
C HIS A 134 6.80 14.32 -13.67
N LEU A 135 6.21 14.45 -14.87
CA LEU A 135 6.00 15.73 -15.53
C LEU A 135 4.77 16.46 -14.98
N HIS A 136 3.71 15.71 -14.68
CA HIS A 136 2.38 16.27 -14.38
C HIS A 136 1.91 16.06 -12.93
N HIS A 137 2.70 15.38 -12.09
CA HIS A 137 2.41 15.21 -10.68
C HIS A 137 3.68 15.13 -9.83
N GLN A 138 3.54 15.01 -8.51
CA GLN A 138 4.68 14.95 -7.60
C GLN A 138 5.57 13.73 -7.87
N ASP A 139 6.89 13.94 -7.85
CA ASP A 139 7.90 12.86 -7.88
C ASP A 139 7.60 11.78 -6.83
N THR A 140 7.70 10.52 -7.25
CA THR A 140 7.47 9.38 -6.37
C THR A 140 8.79 8.94 -5.75
N GLN A 141 8.84 8.90 -4.41
CA GLN A 141 9.99 8.38 -3.66
C GLN A 141 9.66 6.99 -3.12
N LEU A 142 10.49 6.01 -3.48
CA LEU A 142 10.38 4.63 -3.04
C LEU A 142 11.64 4.24 -2.27
N PHE A 143 11.46 3.65 -1.10
CA PHE A 143 12.51 3.20 -0.21
C PHE A 143 12.48 1.68 -0.15
N LEU A 144 13.20 1.05 -1.07
CA LEU A 144 13.22 -0.41 -1.17
C LEU A 144 13.92 -0.99 0.05
N LEU A 145 13.36 -2.08 0.60
CA LEU A 145 13.93 -2.77 1.75
C LEU A 145 15.31 -3.36 1.43
N GLU A 146 15.54 -3.84 0.20
CA GLU A 146 16.86 -4.33 -0.23
C GLU A 146 17.96 -3.26 -0.10
N ASP A 147 17.62 -2.01 -0.39
CA ASP A 147 18.52 -0.86 -0.32
C ASP A 147 18.70 -0.33 1.12
N ASN A 148 17.80 -0.70 2.02
CA ASN A 148 17.66 -0.10 3.36
C ASN A 148 17.59 -1.16 4.48
N LYS A 149 18.05 -2.38 4.23
CA LYS A 149 17.89 -3.54 5.15
C LYS A 149 18.37 -3.31 6.59
N ASP A 150 19.42 -2.51 6.76
CA ASP A 150 20.00 -2.20 8.08
C ASP A 150 19.36 -0.95 8.71
N THR A 151 18.55 -0.22 7.95
CA THR A 151 17.92 1.04 8.39
C THR A 151 16.42 0.85 8.63
N LEU A 152 15.69 0.28 7.69
CA LEU A 152 14.23 0.16 7.73
C LEU A 152 13.81 -1.28 8.08
N PRO A 153 12.89 -1.46 9.04
CA PRO A 153 12.33 -2.77 9.35
C PRO A 153 11.38 -3.26 8.24
N PRO A 154 11.12 -4.57 8.15
CA PRO A 154 10.03 -5.11 7.35
C PRO A 154 8.69 -4.45 7.71
N ARG A 155 7.84 -4.18 6.72
CA ARG A 155 6.56 -3.48 6.90
C ARG A 155 5.65 -4.09 7.94
N LYS A 156 5.47 -5.41 7.89
CA LYS A 156 4.67 -6.18 8.85
C LYS A 156 5.03 -5.94 10.31
N MET A 157 6.29 -5.56 10.57
CA MET A 157 6.75 -5.29 11.93
C MET A 157 6.10 -4.03 12.50
N VAL A 158 5.88 -3.01 11.65
CA VAL A 158 5.40 -1.67 12.01
C VAL A 158 3.97 -1.41 11.54
N GLU A 159 3.18 -2.48 11.36
CA GLU A 159 1.77 -2.38 11.00
C GLU A 159 0.91 -1.97 12.20
N HIS A 160 -0.03 -1.05 11.94
CA HIS A 160 -0.95 -0.56 12.97
C HIS A 160 -2.06 -1.58 13.26
N TYR A 161 -2.49 -1.62 14.51
CA TYR A 161 -3.57 -2.49 14.96
C TYR A 161 -4.92 -1.84 14.67
N SER A 162 -5.87 -2.65 14.21
CA SER A 162 -7.27 -2.24 14.06
C SER A 162 -8.08 -2.79 15.23
N ARG A 163 -8.73 -1.93 15.99
CA ARG A 163 -9.60 -2.30 17.11
C ARG A 163 -11.03 -1.84 16.84
N SER A 164 -11.99 -2.76 16.97
CA SER A 164 -13.40 -2.46 16.81
C SER A 164 -14.09 -2.35 18.17
N GLU A 165 -14.80 -1.26 18.40
CA GLU A 165 -15.62 -1.03 19.59
C GLU A 165 -17.10 -1.02 19.21
N HIS A 166 -17.90 -1.86 19.87
CA HIS A 166 -19.35 -1.90 19.65
C HIS A 166 -20.01 -0.91 20.60
N MET A 167 -20.74 0.04 20.03
CA MET A 167 -21.43 1.08 20.76
C MET A 167 -22.83 0.60 21.20
N PRO A 168 -23.39 1.15 22.28
CA PRO A 168 -24.74 0.81 22.75
C PRO A 168 -25.87 1.06 21.72
N ASP A 169 -25.64 1.94 20.75
CA ASP A 169 -26.58 2.26 19.65
C ASP A 169 -26.54 1.23 18.50
N GLY A 170 -25.71 0.18 18.62
CA GLY A 170 -25.55 -0.85 17.61
C GLY A 170 -24.54 -0.52 16.51
N THR A 171 -23.89 0.65 16.55
CA THR A 171 -22.81 1.00 15.62
C THR A 171 -21.46 0.43 16.07
N THR A 172 -20.54 0.21 15.13
CA THR A 172 -19.16 -0.22 15.43
C THR A 172 -18.19 0.90 15.06
N LYS A 173 -17.41 1.37 16.03
CA LYS A 173 -16.31 2.30 15.79
C LYS A 173 -15.02 1.53 15.56
N LEU A 174 -14.32 1.86 14.47
CA LEU A 174 -13.00 1.32 14.17
C LEU A 174 -11.93 2.32 14.61
N HIS A 175 -11.03 1.88 15.48
CA HIS A 175 -9.89 2.63 15.96
C HIS A 175 -8.62 2.05 15.34
N THR A 176 -7.72 2.92 14.88
CA THR A 176 -6.36 2.54 14.51
C THR A 176 -5.44 2.88 15.67
N GLU A 177 -4.77 1.86 16.20
CA GLU A 177 -3.78 1.99 17.27
C GLU A 177 -2.38 1.79 16.66
N TYR A 178 -1.44 2.68 16.98
CA TYR A 178 -0.11 2.64 16.40
C TYR A 178 0.70 1.48 16.99
N TRP A 179 1.53 0.80 16.19
CA TRP A 179 2.30 -0.37 16.65
C TRP A 179 3.13 -0.09 17.92
N TYR A 180 3.72 1.10 18.02
CA TYR A 180 4.56 1.53 19.14
C TYR A 180 3.79 1.78 20.45
N GLN A 181 2.46 1.70 20.43
CA GLN A 181 1.63 1.74 21.66
C GLN A 181 1.56 0.38 22.35
N HIS A 182 1.93 -0.70 21.65
CA HIS A 182 1.82 -2.08 22.15
C HIS A 182 3.18 -2.73 22.46
N VAL A 183 4.28 -2.11 22.03
CA VAL A 183 5.65 -2.61 22.21
C VAL A 183 6.59 -1.47 22.54
N ASP A 184 7.68 -1.76 23.24
CA ASP A 184 8.77 -0.79 23.47
C ASP A 184 9.55 -0.56 22.15
N PRO A 185 9.48 0.63 21.52
CA PRO A 185 10.06 0.88 20.21
C PRO A 185 11.58 0.66 20.17
N TYR A 186 12.28 0.96 21.26
CA TYR A 186 13.75 0.83 21.32
C TYR A 186 14.19 -0.63 21.31
N LYS A 187 13.44 -1.50 21.99
CA LYS A 187 13.70 -2.94 21.98
C LYS A 187 13.21 -3.58 20.70
N TYR A 188 12.05 -3.15 20.23
CA TYR A 188 11.40 -3.74 19.08
C TYR A 188 12.17 -3.42 17.79
N LEU A 189 12.54 -2.17 17.54
CA LEU A 189 13.36 -1.79 16.39
C LEU A 189 14.88 -1.95 16.61
N LYS A 190 15.29 -2.74 17.61
CA LYS A 190 16.71 -2.95 17.89
C LYS A 190 17.42 -3.54 16.67
N GLY A 191 18.48 -2.87 16.23
CA GLY A 191 19.27 -3.26 15.06
C GLY A 191 18.94 -2.47 13.79
N TYR A 192 17.84 -1.72 13.76
CA TYR A 192 17.48 -0.84 12.66
C TYR A 192 17.92 0.59 12.94
N LYS A 193 18.75 1.16 12.05
CA LYS A 193 19.29 2.53 12.18
C LYS A 193 18.23 3.62 12.13
N ILE A 194 17.00 3.33 11.69
CA ILE A 194 15.90 4.31 11.75
C ILE A 194 15.62 4.73 13.20
N MET A 195 15.85 3.85 14.18
CA MET A 195 15.63 4.18 15.59
C MET A 195 16.57 5.29 16.08
N ASP A 196 17.76 5.45 15.47
CA ASP A 196 18.68 6.54 15.79
C ASP A 196 18.09 7.92 15.45
N GLN A 197 17.12 7.96 14.53
CA GLN A 197 16.43 9.16 14.09
C GLN A 197 15.13 9.44 14.85
N LEU A 198 14.73 8.54 15.74
CA LEU A 198 13.43 8.56 16.40
C LEU A 198 13.58 8.71 17.91
N GLN A 199 12.56 9.27 18.54
CA GLN A 199 12.45 9.39 19.98
C GLN A 199 10.99 9.22 20.40
N VAL A 200 10.77 8.80 21.65
CA VAL A 200 9.44 8.70 22.24
C VAL A 200 9.24 9.90 23.16
N VAL A 201 8.26 10.75 22.84
CA VAL A 201 7.89 11.94 23.62
C VAL A 201 6.42 11.82 24.00
N ASN A 202 6.12 11.86 25.30
CA ASN A 202 4.75 11.71 25.83
C ASN A 202 4.02 10.46 25.28
N GLY A 203 4.73 9.34 25.16
CA GLY A 203 4.18 8.08 24.64
C GLY A 203 3.93 8.06 23.13
N GLN A 204 4.36 9.09 22.39
CA GLN A 204 4.27 9.15 20.92
C GLN A 204 5.65 9.04 20.30
N LEU A 205 5.79 8.23 19.26
CA LEU A 205 6.98 8.17 18.45
C LEU A 205 7.06 9.41 17.56
N GLN A 206 8.23 10.05 17.50
CA GLN A 206 8.47 11.28 16.74
C GLN A 206 9.90 11.31 16.20
N ALA A 207 10.14 12.10 15.14
CA ALA A 207 11.49 12.35 14.66
C ALA A 207 12.29 13.19 15.68
N LYS A 208 13.58 12.87 15.84
CA LYS A 208 14.49 13.72 16.62
C LYS A 208 14.63 15.09 15.96
N PRO A 209 14.73 16.17 16.76
CA PRO A 209 15.04 17.50 16.23
C PRO A 209 16.39 17.48 15.53
N LYS A 210 16.54 18.37 14.55
CA LYS A 210 17.82 18.52 13.84
C LYS A 210 18.86 19.04 14.84
N GLU A 211 19.96 18.29 15.03
CA GLU A 211 21.12 18.80 15.75
C GLU A 211 21.63 20.05 15.01
N LYS A 212 21.80 21.14 15.76
CA LYS A 212 22.15 22.47 15.24
C LYS A 212 23.62 22.53 14.82
#